data_AF-B8BU32-F1
#
_entry.id   AF-B8BU32-F1
#
_cell.length_a   1.000
_cell.length_b   1.000
_cell.length_c   1.000
_cell.angle_alpha   90.00
_cell.angle_beta   90.00
_cell.angle_gamma   90.00
#
_symmetry.space_group_name_H-M   'P 1'
#
loop_
_entity.id
_entity.type
_entity.pdbx_description
1 polymer ?
#
loop_
_entity_poly.entity_id
_entity_poly.type
_entity_poly.pdbx_seq_one_letter_code
_entity_poly.pdbx_strand_id
1 'polypeptide(L)'
;MKSVAASLLLASTCAAFAPSNNGAAVKTSLDAMPDRMWNKMVDKTQRSASMPFLPRPINLDGSYVGDVGFDPFYLSSIDKNFAGFIQPPSWEETNGLPTLYWMREAELKHGRVAMLAWTGWLATDGALGPVPLRFPGAAYQAVPNSLSAHDIMVDQGSLGFMLVAIGIIEVCCATVLVEVSKGESDRAAGDFKLDPLQFLKGKSDADINTMKLKELQNGRAAMMAFAGVVTQAALGGTDFPYLVPYPNVADVTW
;
A
#
# COMPACT_ATOMS: atom_id res chain seq x y z
N MET A 1 -21.17 30.81 -91.08
CA MET A 1 -22.44 30.65 -91.82
C MET A 1 -23.07 29.32 -91.44
N LYS A 2 -24.36 29.35 -91.08
CA LYS A 2 -25.31 28.25 -90.82
C LYS A 2 -25.41 27.69 -89.38
N SER A 3 -26.25 28.44 -88.66
CA SER A 3 -27.13 28.25 -87.50
C SER A 3 -27.88 26.90 -87.33
N VAL A 4 -28.56 26.82 -86.16
CA VAL A 4 -29.77 26.03 -85.76
C VAL A 4 -29.44 24.81 -84.86
N ALA A 5 -29.56 24.84 -83.52
CA ALA A 5 -30.73 24.93 -82.62
C ALA A 5 -31.61 23.67 -82.57
N ALA A 6 -31.74 23.02 -81.41
CA ALA A 6 -33.00 22.51 -80.82
C ALA A 6 -32.75 21.55 -79.64
N SER A 7 -33.42 21.85 -78.53
CA SER A 7 -33.53 21.13 -77.27
C SER A 7 -34.21 19.77 -77.39
N LEU A 8 -33.84 18.81 -76.53
CA LEU A 8 -34.78 17.78 -76.03
C LEU A 8 -34.33 17.25 -74.65
N LEU A 9 -35.03 17.75 -73.64
CA LEU A 9 -35.24 17.13 -72.34
C LEU A 9 -35.76 15.70 -72.53
N LEU A 10 -35.16 14.70 -71.86
CA LEU A 10 -35.80 13.49 -71.32
C LEU A 10 -34.74 12.42 -71.00
N ALA A 11 -34.18 12.47 -69.78
CA ALA A 11 -33.60 11.29 -69.11
C ALA A 11 -33.48 11.57 -67.60
N SER A 12 -34.61 11.71 -66.92
CA SER A 12 -34.66 11.53 -65.47
C SER A 12 -34.40 10.05 -65.18
N THR A 13 -33.16 9.70 -64.90
CA THR A 13 -32.80 8.35 -64.45
C THR A 13 -33.26 8.16 -63.01
N CYS A 14 -34.12 7.17 -62.84
CA CYS A 14 -34.73 6.77 -61.59
C CYS A 14 -33.65 6.21 -60.65
N ALA A 15 -33.22 6.99 -59.67
CA ALA A 15 -32.40 6.51 -58.56
C ALA A 15 -32.75 7.27 -57.26
N ALA A 16 -34.04 7.25 -56.90
CA ALA A 16 -34.55 7.95 -55.71
C ALA A 16 -34.89 7.01 -54.53
N PHE A 17 -34.53 5.72 -54.59
CA PHE A 17 -34.71 4.79 -53.48
C PHE A 17 -33.63 3.70 -53.48
N ALA A 18 -32.45 4.04 -52.98
CA ALA A 18 -31.56 3.06 -52.35
C ALA A 18 -31.35 3.55 -50.91
N PRO A 19 -31.70 2.76 -49.87
CA PRO A 19 -31.39 3.17 -48.52
C PRO A 19 -29.88 3.25 -48.38
N SER A 20 -29.38 4.46 -48.11
CA SER A 20 -28.03 4.66 -47.60
C SER A 20 -27.94 3.88 -46.30
N ASN A 21 -27.21 2.76 -46.31
CA ASN A 21 -26.84 2.06 -45.10
C ASN A 21 -25.74 2.86 -44.39
N ASN A 22 -26.11 4.04 -43.89
CA ASN A 22 -25.35 4.73 -42.86
C ASN A 22 -25.45 3.87 -41.61
N GLY A 23 -24.52 2.92 -41.48
CA GLY A 23 -24.28 2.15 -40.27
C GLY A 23 -23.74 3.03 -39.14
N ALA A 24 -24.42 4.14 -38.85
CA ALA A 24 -24.31 4.79 -37.57
C ALA A 24 -24.88 3.80 -36.55
N ALA A 25 -23.99 3.08 -35.88
CA ALA A 25 -24.35 2.24 -34.75
C ALA A 25 -25.28 3.05 -33.85
N VAL A 26 -26.52 2.60 -33.75
CA VAL A 26 -27.52 3.18 -32.86
C VAL A 26 -26.94 3.02 -31.46
N LYS A 27 -26.35 4.10 -30.91
CA LYS A 27 -25.91 4.13 -29.52
C LYS A 27 -27.16 3.87 -28.70
N THR A 28 -27.24 2.67 -28.11
CA THR A 28 -28.36 2.32 -27.26
C THR A 28 -28.31 3.22 -26.03
N SER A 29 -29.44 3.48 -25.37
CA SER A 29 -29.44 4.28 -24.13
C SER A 29 -28.56 3.68 -23.03
N LEU A 30 -28.16 2.42 -23.17
CA LEU A 30 -27.17 1.73 -22.34
C LEU A 30 -25.73 2.24 -22.57
N ASP A 31 -25.36 2.59 -23.80
CA ASP A 31 -24.04 3.12 -24.17
C ASP A 31 -23.86 4.61 -23.81
N ALA A 32 -24.95 5.28 -23.42
CA ALA A 32 -24.93 6.67 -22.96
C ALA A 32 -24.69 6.80 -21.43
N MET A 33 -24.63 5.68 -20.71
CA MET A 33 -24.29 5.68 -19.29
C MET A 33 -22.76 5.73 -19.13
N PRO A 34 -22.21 6.58 -18.24
CA PRO A 34 -20.78 6.57 -17.98
C PRO A 34 -20.34 5.18 -17.52
N ASP A 35 -19.19 4.72 -18.00
CA ASP A 35 -18.60 3.45 -17.59
C ASP A 35 -18.49 3.41 -16.06
N ARG A 36 -19.02 2.34 -15.47
CA ARG A 36 -18.92 2.14 -14.02
C ARG A 36 -17.45 2.04 -13.63
N MET A 37 -17.04 2.83 -12.63
CA MET A 37 -15.68 2.81 -12.09
C MET A 37 -15.24 1.41 -11.66
N TRP A 38 -16.18 0.58 -11.19
CA TRP A 38 -15.97 -0.85 -10.91
C TRP A 38 -15.31 -1.61 -12.06
N ASN A 39 -15.71 -1.36 -13.31
CA ASN A 39 -15.15 -2.04 -14.48
C ASN A 39 -13.69 -1.67 -14.75
N LYS A 40 -13.24 -0.50 -14.27
CA LYS A 40 -11.86 -0.02 -14.41
C LYS A 40 -10.95 -0.43 -13.26
N MET A 41 -11.52 -0.88 -12.14
CA MET A 41 -10.77 -1.23 -10.93
C MET A 41 -10.64 -2.75 -10.74
N VAL A 42 -11.52 -3.52 -11.39
CA VAL A 42 -11.73 -4.95 -11.11
C VAL A 42 -11.57 -5.76 -12.38
N ASP A 43 -10.73 -6.80 -12.30
CA ASP A 43 -10.65 -7.81 -13.34
C ASP A 43 -11.78 -8.84 -13.13
N LYS A 44 -12.73 -8.89 -14.06
CA LYS A 44 -13.87 -9.81 -14.00
C LYS A 44 -13.51 -11.24 -14.40
N THR A 45 -12.32 -11.47 -14.95
CA THR A 45 -11.92 -12.76 -15.51
C THR A 45 -11.29 -13.68 -14.46
N GLN A 46 -10.46 -13.12 -13.58
CA GLN A 46 -9.75 -13.87 -12.55
C GLN A 46 -10.33 -13.62 -11.15
N ARG A 47 -10.25 -14.65 -10.30
CA ARG A 47 -10.62 -14.58 -8.88
C ARG A 47 -9.38 -14.42 -8.00
N SER A 48 -9.55 -13.78 -6.85
CA SER A 48 -8.49 -13.70 -5.83
C SER A 48 -8.21 -15.08 -5.24
N ALA A 49 -6.93 -15.42 -5.02
CA ALA A 49 -6.55 -16.68 -4.38
C ALA A 49 -6.94 -16.71 -2.89
N SER A 50 -6.85 -15.58 -2.20
CA SER A 50 -7.23 -15.44 -0.78
C SER A 50 -8.75 -15.42 -0.54
N MET A 51 -9.52 -14.87 -1.47
CA MET A 51 -10.99 -14.82 -1.40
C MET A 51 -11.58 -15.27 -2.74
N PRO A 52 -11.80 -16.58 -2.93
CA PRO A 52 -12.22 -17.15 -4.21
C PRO A 52 -13.56 -16.60 -4.75
N PHE A 53 -14.38 -16.02 -3.87
CA PHE A 53 -15.66 -15.41 -4.24
C PHE A 53 -15.51 -13.99 -4.82
N LEU A 54 -14.38 -13.30 -4.61
CA LEU A 54 -14.14 -11.95 -5.14
C LEU A 54 -13.29 -11.98 -6.42
N PRO A 55 -13.63 -11.12 -7.40
CA PRO A 55 -12.74 -10.88 -8.54
C PRO A 55 -11.43 -10.23 -8.09
N ARG A 56 -10.36 -10.45 -8.86
CA ARG A 56 -9.04 -9.92 -8.54
C ARG A 56 -8.95 -8.43 -8.91
N PRO A 57 -8.29 -7.58 -8.11
CA PRO A 57 -7.96 -6.22 -8.53
C PRO A 57 -6.99 -6.23 -9.72
N ILE A 58 -7.13 -5.26 -10.62
CA ILE A 58 -6.34 -5.20 -11.87
C ILE A 58 -4.84 -5.06 -11.61
N ASN A 59 -4.46 -4.33 -10.57
CA ASN A 59 -3.06 -4.05 -10.27
C ASN A 59 -2.34 -5.22 -9.58
N LEU A 60 -3.08 -6.20 -9.04
CA LEU A 60 -2.50 -7.39 -8.45
C LEU A 60 -2.40 -8.46 -9.54
N ASP A 61 -1.20 -8.71 -10.06
CA ASP A 61 -0.92 -9.67 -11.13
C ASP A 61 -0.11 -10.89 -10.64
N GLY A 62 0.51 -10.79 -9.47
CA GLY A 62 1.36 -11.82 -8.85
C GLY A 62 2.85 -11.55 -9.04
N SER A 63 3.20 -10.41 -9.64
CA SER A 63 4.58 -9.95 -9.79
C SER A 63 5.24 -9.65 -8.44
N TYR A 64 4.46 -9.13 -7.48
CA TYR A 64 4.94 -8.81 -6.15
C TYR A 64 5.08 -10.05 -5.27
N VAL A 65 6.20 -10.11 -4.54
CA VAL A 65 6.47 -11.18 -3.59
C VAL A 65 5.44 -11.16 -2.45
N GLY A 66 4.75 -12.28 -2.26
CA GLY A 66 3.73 -12.45 -1.21
C GLY A 66 2.34 -11.95 -1.62
N ASP A 67 2.09 -11.77 -2.92
CA ASP A 67 0.77 -11.49 -3.47
C ASP A 67 -0.09 -12.77 -3.53
N VAL A 68 -1.21 -12.75 -2.80
CA VAL A 68 -2.27 -13.78 -2.83
C VAL A 68 -3.61 -13.19 -3.26
N GLY A 69 -3.60 -11.99 -3.84
CA GLY A 69 -4.77 -11.24 -4.27
C GLY A 69 -5.64 -10.72 -3.13
N PHE A 70 -5.11 -10.59 -1.90
CA PHE A 70 -5.89 -10.15 -0.74
C PHE A 70 -6.07 -8.63 -0.74
N ASP A 71 -7.13 -8.17 -1.41
CA ASP A 71 -7.59 -6.78 -1.38
C ASP A 71 -9.12 -6.75 -1.51
N PRO A 72 -9.86 -6.97 -0.40
CA PRO A 72 -11.33 -6.97 -0.42
C PRO A 72 -11.92 -5.60 -0.77
N PHE A 73 -11.17 -4.53 -0.57
CA PHE A 73 -11.65 -3.14 -0.69
C PHE A 73 -11.12 -2.42 -1.94
N TYR A 74 -10.37 -3.12 -2.80
CA TYR A 74 -9.79 -2.58 -4.03
C TYR A 74 -8.94 -1.32 -3.80
N LEU A 75 -8.22 -1.27 -2.68
CA LEU A 75 -7.33 -0.15 -2.34
C LEU A 75 -6.18 -0.03 -3.34
N SER A 76 -5.72 -1.17 -3.87
CA SER A 76 -4.68 -1.20 -4.90
C SER A 76 -5.12 -0.59 -6.22
N SER A 77 -6.43 -0.55 -6.50
CA SER A 77 -7.03 -0.02 -7.74
C SER A 77 -7.46 1.44 -7.65
N ILE A 78 -7.15 2.13 -6.54
CA ILE A 78 -7.46 3.57 -6.41
C ILE A 78 -6.60 4.33 -7.43
N ASP A 79 -7.26 5.00 -8.37
CA ASP A 79 -6.62 5.83 -9.39
C ASP A 79 -6.30 7.23 -8.83
N LYS A 80 -5.34 7.29 -7.91
CA LYS A 80 -4.82 8.54 -7.34
C LYS A 80 -3.33 8.46 -7.12
N ASN A 81 -2.62 9.56 -7.41
CA ASN A 81 -1.21 9.67 -7.08
C ASN A 81 -1.02 10.01 -5.60
N PHE A 82 -0.63 9.00 -4.80
CA PHE A 82 -0.36 9.16 -3.37
C PHE A 82 0.94 9.94 -3.08
N ALA A 83 1.84 10.11 -4.05
CA ALA A 83 2.99 11.00 -3.89
C ALA A 83 2.58 12.47 -3.68
N GLY A 84 1.31 12.82 -3.98
CA GLY A 84 0.68 14.09 -3.68
C GLY A 84 0.76 14.53 -2.21
N PHE A 85 0.92 13.59 -1.28
CA PHE A 85 1.13 13.89 0.15
C PHE A 85 2.52 14.46 0.47
N ILE A 86 3.53 14.12 -0.34
CA ILE A 86 4.91 14.59 -0.18
C ILE A 86 5.10 15.87 -1.00
N GLN A 87 4.76 15.81 -2.28
CA GLN A 87 4.83 16.94 -3.20
C GLN A 87 3.43 17.22 -3.75
N PRO A 88 2.87 18.42 -3.55
CA PRO A 88 1.57 18.76 -4.09
C PRO A 88 1.54 18.56 -5.62
N PRO A 89 0.46 17.98 -6.18
CA PRO A 89 0.36 17.72 -7.63
C PRO A 89 0.46 18.98 -8.50
N SER A 90 0.21 20.16 -7.91
CA SER A 90 0.29 21.45 -8.60
C SER A 90 1.71 21.96 -8.83
N TRP A 91 2.74 21.33 -8.24
CA TRP A 91 4.12 21.78 -8.38
C TRP A 91 4.73 21.36 -9.72
N GLU A 92 4.40 20.17 -10.23
CA GLU A 92 5.00 19.60 -11.44
C GLU A 92 4.12 18.50 -12.04
N GLU A 93 3.98 18.48 -13.37
CA GLU A 93 3.32 17.38 -14.08
C GLU A 93 4.26 16.17 -14.11
N THR A 94 3.89 15.10 -13.42
CA THR A 94 4.67 13.87 -13.33
C THR A 94 3.83 12.69 -13.85
N ASN A 95 4.51 11.64 -14.32
CA ASN A 95 3.87 10.41 -14.80
C ASN A 95 3.02 9.72 -13.71
N GLY A 96 3.23 10.10 -12.45
CA GLY A 96 2.48 9.63 -11.31
C GLY A 96 3.02 8.31 -10.78
N LEU A 97 2.99 8.15 -9.46
CA LEU A 97 3.44 6.93 -8.82
C LEU A 97 2.29 5.90 -8.83
N PRO A 98 2.52 4.65 -9.28
CA PRO A 98 1.51 3.61 -9.20
C PRO A 98 1.04 3.40 -7.76
N THR A 99 -0.27 3.35 -7.54
CA THR A 99 -0.86 3.15 -6.20
C THR A 99 -0.30 1.90 -5.51
N LEU A 100 -0.13 0.81 -6.25
CA LEU A 100 0.43 -0.42 -5.69
C LEU A 100 1.88 -0.26 -5.21
N TYR A 101 2.67 0.58 -5.89
CA TYR A 101 4.04 0.90 -5.45
C TYR A 101 4.02 1.62 -4.10
N TRP A 102 3.16 2.64 -3.96
CA TRP A 102 2.99 3.36 -2.70
C TRP A 102 2.56 2.44 -1.56
N MET A 103 1.56 1.61 -1.81
CA MET A 103 1.04 0.65 -0.83
C MET A 103 2.11 -0.37 -0.42
N ARG A 104 2.96 -0.80 -1.37
CA ARG A 104 4.07 -1.71 -1.08
C ARG A 104 5.16 -1.06 -0.23
N GLU A 105 5.55 0.18 -0.54
CA GLU A 105 6.49 0.94 0.29
C GLU A 105 5.94 1.12 1.71
N ALA A 106 4.65 1.49 1.81
CA ALA A 106 3.97 1.66 3.09
C ALA A 106 3.94 0.34 3.88
N GLU A 107 3.57 -0.78 3.26
CA GLU A 107 3.54 -2.09 3.91
C GLU A 107 4.92 -2.48 4.47
N LEU A 108 5.99 -2.31 3.69
CA LEU A 108 7.35 -2.63 4.13
C LEU A 108 7.81 -1.74 5.29
N LYS A 109 7.48 -0.44 5.25
CA LYS A 109 7.79 0.48 6.36
C LYS A 109 7.04 0.10 7.63
N HIS A 110 5.73 -0.14 7.55
CA HIS A 110 4.94 -0.57 8.71
C HIS A 110 5.43 -1.92 9.27
N GLY A 111 5.77 -2.87 8.40
CA GLY A 111 6.33 -4.16 8.81
C GLY A 111 7.66 -4.01 9.56
N ARG A 112 8.60 -3.22 9.02
CA ARG A 112 9.92 -2.98 9.66
C ARG A 112 9.79 -2.25 10.99
N VAL A 113 8.98 -1.21 11.06
CA VAL A 113 8.72 -0.46 12.30
C VAL A 113 8.05 -1.35 13.33
N ALA A 114 7.04 -2.13 12.95
CA ALA A 114 6.34 -3.03 13.87
C ALA A 114 7.24 -4.15 14.39
N MET A 115 8.13 -4.72 13.57
CA MET A 115 9.10 -5.73 14.01
C MET A 115 10.04 -5.17 15.09
N LEU A 116 10.56 -3.96 14.89
CA LEU A 116 11.43 -3.29 15.87
C LEU A 116 10.66 -2.82 17.11
N ALA A 117 9.44 -2.31 16.94
CA ALA A 117 8.61 -1.85 18.04
C ALA A 117 8.20 -3.00 18.97
N TRP A 118 7.76 -4.13 18.40
CA TRP A 118 7.39 -5.31 19.18
C TRP A 118 8.57 -5.92 19.92
N THR A 119 9.72 -6.10 19.25
CA THR A 119 10.93 -6.63 19.91
C THR A 119 11.48 -5.67 20.95
N GLY A 120 11.48 -4.36 20.68
CA GLY A 120 11.91 -3.32 21.61
C GLY A 120 11.06 -3.29 22.88
N TRP A 121 9.73 -3.34 22.73
CA TRP A 121 8.80 -3.38 23.86
C TRP A 121 9.04 -4.59 24.77
N LEU A 122 9.17 -5.78 24.16
CA LEU A 122 9.43 -7.01 24.93
C LEU A 122 10.82 -7.00 25.59
N ALA A 123 11.82 -6.39 24.94
CA ALA A 123 13.16 -6.28 25.50
C ALA A 123 13.18 -5.38 26.75
N THR A 124 12.49 -4.23 26.71
CA THR A 124 12.47 -3.25 27.81
C THR A 124 11.66 -3.70 29.01
N ASP A 125 10.63 -4.53 28.80
CA ASP A 125 9.83 -5.15 29.86
C ASP A 125 10.44 -6.46 30.40
N GLY A 126 11.57 -6.92 29.85
CA GLY A 126 12.25 -8.12 30.34
C GLY A 126 11.57 -9.44 29.92
N ALA A 127 10.74 -9.44 28.89
CA ALA A 127 10.13 -10.66 28.38
C ALA A 127 11.14 -11.57 27.63
N LEU A 128 12.30 -11.04 27.24
CA LEU A 128 13.35 -11.77 26.51
C LEU A 128 14.46 -12.33 27.41
N GLY A 129 14.39 -12.18 28.73
CA GLY A 129 15.39 -12.69 29.67
C GLY A 129 15.17 -12.25 31.12
N PRO A 130 16.00 -12.70 32.08
CA PRO A 130 15.80 -12.39 33.50
C PRO A 130 16.04 -10.92 33.88
N VAL A 131 16.62 -10.12 32.97
CA VAL A 131 16.94 -8.71 33.20
C VAL A 131 16.35 -7.88 32.07
N PRO A 132 15.56 -6.82 32.38
CA PRO A 132 15.05 -5.92 31.36
C PRO A 132 16.19 -5.18 30.66
N LEU A 133 16.16 -5.15 29.33
CA LEU A 133 17.17 -4.49 28.52
C LEU A 133 16.87 -2.99 28.50
N ARG A 134 17.52 -2.24 29.40
CA ARG A 134 17.36 -0.79 29.55
C ARG A 134 18.69 -0.08 29.34
N PHE A 135 18.63 1.13 28.81
CA PHE A 135 19.83 1.96 28.66
C PHE A 135 20.45 2.30 30.02
N PRO A 136 21.77 2.48 30.10
CA PRO A 136 22.43 2.90 31.32
C PRO A 136 21.97 4.32 31.69
N GLY A 137 21.51 4.49 32.93
CA GLY A 137 21.05 5.77 33.46
C GLY A 137 19.79 5.63 34.31
N ALA A 138 19.75 6.33 35.45
CA ALA A 138 18.62 6.25 36.38
C ALA A 138 17.28 6.64 35.72
N ALA A 139 17.30 7.59 34.78
CA ALA A 139 16.14 8.03 34.02
C ALA A 139 15.48 6.91 33.20
N TYR A 140 16.28 5.97 32.67
CA TYR A 140 15.80 4.85 31.86
C TYR A 140 15.47 3.61 32.69
N GLN A 141 16.08 3.47 33.87
CA GLN A 141 15.84 2.34 34.77
C GLN A 141 14.59 2.52 35.64
N ALA A 142 14.23 3.76 35.97
CA ALA A 142 13.07 4.11 36.79
C ALA A 142 11.71 3.96 36.09
N VAL A 143 11.71 3.61 34.79
CA VAL A 143 10.48 3.41 34.04
C VAL A 143 9.80 2.10 34.48
N PRO A 144 8.54 2.15 34.94
CA PRO A 144 7.85 0.97 35.43
C PRO A 144 7.45 0.04 34.28
N ASN A 145 6.76 0.57 33.25
CA ASN A 145 6.21 -0.21 32.14
C ASN A 145 6.50 0.46 30.79
N SER A 146 6.60 -0.33 29.72
CA SER A 146 6.83 0.20 28.37
C SER A 146 5.72 1.13 27.85
N LEU A 147 4.48 1.00 28.35
CA LEU A 147 3.40 1.93 27.99
C LEU A 147 3.61 3.33 28.57
N SER A 148 3.95 3.44 29.86
CA SER A 148 4.22 4.72 30.51
C SER A 148 5.59 5.29 30.15
N ALA A 149 6.46 4.48 29.54
CA ALA A 149 7.74 4.92 29.00
C ALA A 149 7.57 6.05 27.98
N HIS A 150 6.49 6.04 27.18
CA HIS A 150 6.24 7.10 26.21
C HIS A 150 6.17 8.48 26.89
N ASP A 151 5.28 8.65 27.86
CA ASP A 151 5.04 9.94 28.50
C ASP A 151 6.27 10.40 29.30
N ILE A 152 6.92 9.49 30.04
CA ILE A 152 8.13 9.79 30.82
C ILE A 152 9.27 10.25 29.89
N MET A 153 9.45 9.60 28.74
CA MET A 153 10.53 9.91 27.80
C MET A 153 10.24 11.16 26.95
N VAL A 154 8.96 11.52 26.79
CA VAL A 154 8.54 12.82 26.23
C VAL A 154 8.89 13.95 27.20
N ASP A 155 8.52 13.81 28.47
CA ASP A 155 8.80 14.81 29.51
C ASP A 155 10.31 15.01 29.73
N GLN A 156 11.09 13.93 29.67
CA GLN A 156 12.54 13.98 29.72
C GLN A 156 13.16 14.64 28.46
N GLY A 157 12.45 14.65 27.33
CA GLY A 157 12.91 15.18 26.05
C GLY A 157 13.69 14.18 25.18
N SER A 158 13.98 12.98 25.67
CA SER A 158 14.69 11.94 24.90
C SER A 158 13.88 11.48 23.68
N LEU A 159 12.55 11.41 23.80
CA LEU A 159 11.68 11.06 22.68
C LEU A 159 11.59 12.21 21.65
N GLY A 160 11.67 13.46 22.11
CA GLY A 160 11.72 14.64 21.22
C GLY A 160 12.97 14.64 20.32
N PHE A 161 14.13 14.28 20.88
CA PHE A 161 15.34 14.07 20.08
C PHE A 161 15.16 12.95 19.04
N MET A 162 14.56 11.83 19.45
CA MET A 162 14.29 10.70 18.55
C MET A 162 13.35 11.09 17.40
N LEU A 163 12.32 11.89 17.68
CA LEU A 163 11.38 12.39 16.66
C LEU A 163 12.10 13.22 15.59
N VAL A 164 13.01 14.10 15.99
CA VAL A 164 13.80 14.90 15.03
C VAL A 164 14.75 14.02 14.21
N ALA A 165 15.44 13.07 14.86
CA ALA A 165 16.35 12.16 14.18
C ALA A 165 15.62 11.30 13.12
N ILE A 166 14.48 10.72 13.48
CA ILE A 166 13.63 9.95 12.56
C ILE A 166 13.05 10.87 11.48
N GLY A 167 12.63 12.08 11.84
CA GLY A 167 12.12 13.07 10.89
C GLY A 167 13.11 13.39 9.78
N ILE A 168 14.40 13.55 10.10
CA ILE A 168 15.45 13.76 9.09
C ILE A 168 15.59 12.55 8.16
N ILE A 169 15.62 11.33 8.73
CA ILE A 169 15.73 10.10 7.94
C ILE A 169 14.51 9.96 7.00
N GLU A 170 13.31 10.18 7.51
CA GLU A 170 12.07 10.12 6.73
C GLU A 170 12.03 11.14 5.60
N VAL A 171 12.47 12.39 5.85
CA VAL A 171 12.57 13.41 4.79
C VAL A 171 13.56 12.97 3.72
N CYS A 172 14.75 12.48 4.08
CA CYS A 172 15.72 11.97 3.13
C CYS A 172 15.16 10.79 2.32
N CYS A 173 14.48 9.84 2.95
CA CYS A 173 13.87 8.70 2.27
C CYS A 173 12.67 9.08 1.39
N ALA A 174 11.91 10.12 1.77
CA ALA A 174 10.73 10.58 1.04
C ALA A 174 11.10 11.21 -0.32
N THR A 175 12.26 11.87 -0.42
CA THR A 175 12.73 12.45 -1.70
C THR A 175 12.84 11.41 -2.82
N VAL A 176 13.25 10.18 -2.47
CA VAL A 176 13.38 9.08 -3.44
C VAL A 176 12.02 8.66 -4.01
N LEU A 177 10.93 8.80 -3.24
CA LEU A 177 9.58 8.51 -3.78
C LEU A 177 9.14 9.54 -4.82
N VAL A 178 9.61 10.78 -4.70
CA VAL A 178 9.39 11.82 -5.71
C VAL A 178 10.17 11.49 -6.99
N GLU A 179 11.43 11.06 -6.89
CA GLU A 179 12.24 10.65 -8.04
C GLU A 179 11.61 9.47 -8.80
N VAL A 180 11.10 8.47 -8.08
CA VAL A 180 10.37 7.34 -8.70
C VAL A 180 9.06 7.82 -9.33
N SER A 181 8.33 8.75 -8.69
CA SER A 181 7.10 9.33 -9.26
C SER A 181 7.37 10.12 -10.56
N LYS A 182 8.58 10.65 -10.73
CA LYS A 182 9.02 11.33 -11.96
C LYS A 182 9.46 10.35 -13.06
N GLY A 183 9.71 9.09 -12.70
CA GLY A 183 10.31 8.10 -13.60
C GLY A 183 11.82 8.27 -13.78
N GLU A 184 12.48 8.99 -12.87
CA GLU A 184 13.93 9.21 -12.89
C GLU A 184 14.70 8.07 -12.21
N SER A 185 13.99 7.15 -11.54
CA SER A 185 14.56 6.05 -10.77
C SER A 185 13.76 4.76 -10.90
N ASP A 186 14.43 3.68 -11.30
CA ASP A 186 13.87 2.31 -11.40
C ASP A 186 13.98 1.53 -10.07
N ARG A 187 13.99 2.24 -8.95
CA ARG A 187 14.10 1.64 -7.61
C ARG A 187 12.88 0.75 -7.33
N ALA A 188 13.12 -0.45 -6.80
CA ALA A 188 12.06 -1.29 -6.28
C ALA A 188 11.54 -0.77 -4.92
N ALA A 189 10.22 -0.89 -4.69
CA ALA A 189 9.61 -0.47 -3.43
C ALA A 189 10.30 -1.11 -2.21
N GLY A 190 10.72 -0.27 -1.27
CA GLY A 190 11.36 -0.61 -0.01
C GLY A 190 12.85 -0.97 -0.09
N ASP A 191 13.49 -0.83 -1.26
CA ASP A 191 14.91 -1.12 -1.44
C ASP A 191 15.78 0.10 -1.11
N PHE A 192 16.52 0.06 0.00
CA PHE A 192 17.45 1.13 0.40
C PHE A 192 18.92 0.76 0.19
N LYS A 193 19.21 -0.33 -0.53
CA LYS A 193 20.58 -0.89 -0.67
C LYS A 193 21.31 -1.10 0.67
N LEU A 194 20.55 -1.32 1.73
CA LEU A 194 21.04 -1.52 3.09
C LEU A 194 21.36 -3.00 3.30
N ASP A 195 22.44 -3.48 2.67
CA ASP A 195 22.96 -4.84 2.86
C ASP A 195 24.47 -4.79 3.21
N PRO A 196 24.83 -4.34 4.42
CA PRO A 196 26.23 -4.25 4.84
C PRO A 196 26.90 -5.63 4.95
N LEU A 197 26.11 -6.68 5.14
CA LEU A 197 26.58 -8.06 5.32
C LEU A 197 26.51 -8.89 4.02
N GLN A 198 26.11 -8.27 2.90
CA GLN A 198 26.03 -8.88 1.57
C GLN A 198 25.24 -10.21 1.53
N PHE A 199 24.17 -10.33 2.31
CA PHE A 199 23.37 -11.55 2.39
C PHE A 199 22.70 -11.95 1.08
N LEU A 200 22.49 -11.01 0.17
CA LEU A 200 21.80 -11.21 -1.10
C LEU A 200 22.76 -11.27 -2.30
N LYS A 201 24.06 -11.02 -2.10
CA LYS A 201 25.04 -10.99 -3.19
C LYS A 201 25.28 -12.41 -3.74
N GLY A 202 25.04 -12.60 -5.04
CA GLY A 202 25.29 -13.86 -5.74
C GLY A 202 24.25 -14.96 -5.50
N LYS A 203 23.10 -14.63 -4.90
CA LYS A 203 21.97 -15.56 -4.75
C LYS A 203 21.06 -15.54 -5.98
N SER A 204 20.33 -16.64 -6.18
CA SER A 204 19.32 -16.73 -7.25
C SER A 204 18.12 -15.81 -6.97
N ASP A 205 17.40 -15.40 -8.00
CA ASP A 205 16.19 -14.59 -7.85
C ASP A 205 15.12 -15.28 -6.99
N ALA A 206 15.05 -16.61 -7.03
CA ALA A 206 14.16 -17.40 -6.19
C ALA A 206 14.51 -17.31 -4.70
N ASP A 207 15.81 -17.33 -4.37
CA ASP A 207 16.27 -17.19 -2.99
C ASP A 207 16.06 -15.76 -2.47
N ILE A 208 16.29 -14.76 -3.33
CA ILE A 208 16.01 -13.35 -3.02
C ILE A 208 14.51 -13.18 -2.73
N ASN A 209 13.63 -13.74 -3.56
CA ASN A 209 12.19 -13.69 -3.35
C ASN A 209 11.77 -14.44 -2.08
N THR A 210 12.42 -15.55 -1.74
CA THR A 210 12.17 -16.26 -0.48
C THR A 210 12.54 -15.40 0.74
N MET A 211 13.65 -14.67 0.68
CA MET A 211 14.05 -13.75 1.76
C MET A 211 13.10 -12.56 1.87
N LYS A 212 12.69 -11.96 0.75
CA LYS A 212 11.67 -10.90 0.72
C LYS A 212 10.34 -11.38 1.29
N LEU A 213 9.95 -12.62 1.00
CA LEU A 213 8.73 -13.23 1.53
C LEU A 213 8.81 -13.40 3.06
N LYS A 214 9.96 -13.83 3.59
CA LYS A 214 10.18 -13.95 5.04
C LYS A 214 10.08 -12.60 5.74
N GLU A 215 10.70 -11.55 5.17
CA GLU A 215 10.57 -10.19 5.70
C GLU A 215 9.10 -9.76 5.76
N LEU A 216 8.36 -10.02 4.69
CA LEU A 216 6.95 -9.64 4.59
C LEU A 216 6.05 -10.39 5.59
N GLN A 217 6.22 -11.71 5.71
CA GLN A 217 5.42 -12.53 6.61
C GLN A 217 5.68 -12.18 8.07
N ASN A 218 6.95 -12.00 8.44
CA ASN A 218 7.31 -11.56 9.79
C ASN A 218 6.83 -10.13 10.06
N GLY A 219 6.90 -9.24 9.07
CA GLY A 219 6.35 -7.88 9.17
C GLY A 219 4.84 -7.87 9.40
N ARG A 220 4.08 -8.66 8.63
CA ARG A 220 2.62 -8.80 8.79
C ARG A 220 2.24 -9.38 10.15
N ALA A 221 2.96 -10.41 10.61
CA ALA A 221 2.76 -10.98 11.94
C ALA A 221 3.08 -9.96 13.05
N ALA A 222 4.18 -9.22 12.92
CA ALA A 222 4.58 -8.20 13.89
C ALA A 222 3.61 -7.03 13.97
N MET A 223 3.03 -6.58 12.85
CA MET A 223 1.99 -5.54 12.85
C MET A 223 0.79 -5.94 13.71
N MET A 224 0.34 -7.18 13.58
CA MET A 224 -0.78 -7.70 14.38
C MET A 224 -0.37 -7.91 15.85
N ALA A 225 0.82 -8.43 16.10
CA ALA A 225 1.33 -8.67 17.45
C ALA A 225 1.50 -7.36 18.24
N PHE A 226 2.08 -6.33 17.62
CA PHE A 226 2.25 -5.03 18.26
C PHE A 226 0.90 -4.35 18.54
N ALA A 227 -0.03 -4.35 17.58
CA ALA A 227 -1.36 -3.80 17.79
C ALA A 227 -2.12 -4.50 18.94
N GLY A 228 -1.96 -5.83 19.07
CA GLY A 228 -2.52 -6.60 20.16
C GLY A 228 -1.92 -6.22 21.51
N VAL A 229 -0.58 -6.19 21.63
CA VAL A 229 0.12 -5.83 22.87
C VAL A 229 -0.25 -4.42 23.32
N VAL A 230 -0.24 -3.43 22.41
CA VAL A 230 -0.58 -2.04 22.75
C VAL A 230 -2.02 -1.94 23.26
N THR A 231 -2.97 -2.62 22.60
CA THR A 231 -4.38 -2.59 22.98
C THR A 231 -4.59 -3.26 24.34
N GLN A 232 -3.98 -4.41 24.59
CA GLN A 232 -4.10 -5.11 25.86
C GLN A 232 -3.41 -4.35 27.01
N ALA A 233 -2.26 -3.73 26.73
CA ALA A 233 -1.57 -2.87 27.70
C ALA A 233 -2.41 -1.66 28.08
N ALA A 234 -3.07 -1.01 27.11
CA ALA A 234 -3.97 0.10 27.37
C ALA A 234 -5.21 -0.29 28.21
N LEU A 235 -5.64 -1.55 28.14
CA LEU A 235 -6.76 -2.09 28.92
C LEU A 235 -6.36 -2.59 30.33
N GLY A 236 -5.07 -2.55 30.68
CA GLY A 236 -4.59 -2.89 32.02
C GLY A 236 -3.71 -4.14 32.12
N GLY A 237 -3.33 -4.76 31.00
CA GLY A 237 -2.30 -5.81 30.99
C GLY A 237 -0.91 -5.19 31.12
N THR A 238 -0.38 -5.07 32.35
CA THR A 238 0.89 -4.33 32.58
C THR A 238 2.15 -5.16 32.40
N ASP A 239 2.06 -6.48 32.59
CA ASP A 239 3.21 -7.40 32.55
C ASP A 239 3.01 -8.47 31.50
N PHE A 240 4.11 -8.94 30.89
CA PHE A 240 4.09 -10.06 29.95
C PHE A 240 3.39 -11.29 30.56
N PRO A 241 2.42 -11.96 29.89
CA PRO A 241 2.03 -11.87 28.47
C PRO A 241 0.96 -10.79 28.11
N TYR A 242 0.86 -9.72 28.88
CA TYR A 242 -0.05 -8.58 28.73
C TYR A 242 -1.53 -8.96 28.67
N LEU A 243 -1.89 -10.12 29.22
CA LEU A 243 -3.29 -10.51 29.32
C LEU A 243 -4.00 -9.60 30.31
N VAL A 244 -5.12 -9.01 29.87
CA VAL A 244 -6.03 -8.33 30.78
C VAL A 244 -6.54 -9.38 31.77
N PRO A 245 -6.33 -9.21 33.09
CA PRO A 245 -6.85 -10.16 34.06
C PRO A 245 -8.38 -10.07 34.05
N TYR A 246 -9.03 -11.01 33.37
CA TYR A 246 -10.47 -11.20 33.52
C TYR A 246 -10.71 -11.74 34.93
N PRO A 247 -11.52 -11.06 35.76
CA PRO A 247 -11.70 -11.43 37.17
C PRO A 247 -12.34 -12.82 37.35
N ASN A 248 -13.02 -13.38 36.34
CA ASN A 248 -13.46 -14.77 36.32
C ASN A 248 -13.75 -15.24 34.88
N VAL A 249 -13.32 -16.46 34.55
CA VAL A 249 -13.69 -17.15 33.29
C VAL A 249 -15.20 -17.42 33.22
N ALA A 250 -15.90 -17.37 34.35
CA ALA A 250 -17.35 -17.53 34.47
C ALA A 250 -18.17 -16.30 34.03
N ASP A 251 -17.55 -15.12 33.93
CA ASP A 251 -18.25 -13.88 33.52
C ASP A 251 -18.25 -13.68 32.00
N VAL A 252 -17.67 -14.61 31.24
CA VAL A 252 -17.70 -14.63 29.77
C VAL A 252 -18.98 -15.33 29.32
N THR A 253 -20.10 -14.60 29.31
CA THR A 253 -21.31 -15.06 28.62
C THR A 253 -21.16 -14.80 27.12
N TRP A 254 -21.12 -15.88 26.33
CA TRP A 254 -21.33 -15.86 24.88
C TRP A 254 -22.83 -15.82 24.54
#